data_AF-A0A9N8H281-F1
#
_entry.id   AF-A0A9N8H281-F1
#
_cell.length_a   1.000
_cell.length_b   1.000
_cell.length_c   1.000
_cell.angle_alpha   90.00
_cell.angle_beta   90.00
_cell.angle_gamma   90.00
#
_symmetry.space_group_name_H-M   'P 1'
#
loop_
_entity.id
_entity.type
_entity.pdbx_description
1 polymer ?
#
loop_
_entity_poly.entity_id
_entity_poly.type
_entity_poly.pdbx_seq_one_letter_code
_entity_poly.pdbx_strand_id
1 'polypeptide(L)'
;SYAFAGVQNGEPGMTCGGSYRLSVYSVGAAGPTPGPTPAPSPAPTPAPSPAPSPPPSPRPSPAPSPAPTPAPVSNNPQTSNFNIALELRGVSQSSVFESAIREWKSVIMGDLPDINDVLPGESACGPWPQGIDDLYICGKYEAIDGRSGILGAAGPRFYRTSGTPITGEMVFDSADVAFINLLGVILHEMGHVLGIGPLWMANGMTTKRTVPCPYAYNSKASQVYRELSGCNKAIPVEQSYGGAGSNCGHWEEKCFRTELMTPSAAQQLPMSRITIAGLEDLGYEVSYAQAESFSTAHMDSSCVCNRRGLRGEDDLSFSVARDGTIGDHRRLSDAGRAVAQQFGQELLQARQDATSLLPLPDGIEDIGTEVVFIMYEEGNTTYSIMVTSDPVD
;
A
#
# COMPACT_ATOMS: atom_id res chain seq x y z
N SER A 1 -6.65 23.01 24.02
CA SER A 1 -5.50 23.58 24.76
C SER A 1 -5.00 22.56 25.75
N TYR A 2 -3.91 21.84 25.45
CA TYR A 2 -3.26 20.99 26.43
C TYR A 2 -1.75 21.11 26.34
N ALA A 3 -1.16 21.38 27.49
CA ALA A 3 0.26 21.36 27.79
C ALA A 3 0.70 19.91 28.08
N PHE A 4 1.93 19.59 27.68
CA PHE A 4 2.66 18.42 28.14
C PHE A 4 3.48 18.79 29.39
N ALA A 5 3.49 17.92 30.40
CA ALA A 5 4.62 17.73 31.31
C ALA A 5 4.42 16.47 32.18
N GLY A 6 5.49 15.69 32.33
CA GLY A 6 5.76 14.94 33.56
C GLY A 6 6.04 13.45 33.43
N VAL A 7 7.29 13.11 33.10
CA VAL A 7 7.94 11.84 33.52
C VAL A 7 8.86 12.17 34.70
N GLN A 8 8.91 11.31 35.73
CA GLN A 8 10.04 11.09 36.65
C GLN A 8 9.92 9.65 37.20
N ASN A 9 10.94 8.84 37.46
CA ASN A 9 12.39 8.82 37.21
C ASN A 9 12.90 7.40 37.62
N GLY A 10 13.95 6.87 36.97
CA GLY A 10 14.75 5.73 37.50
C GLY A 10 15.46 4.85 36.45
N GLU A 11 16.62 5.29 35.96
CA GLU A 11 17.66 4.65 35.11
C GLU A 11 18.14 3.22 35.53
N PRO A 12 18.97 2.46 34.75
CA PRO A 12 19.58 2.72 33.42
C PRO A 12 19.45 1.58 32.37
N GLY A 13 19.48 1.92 31.08
CA GLY A 13 19.73 0.95 29.99
C GLY A 13 19.41 1.48 28.59
N MET A 14 20.46 1.86 27.84
CA MET A 14 20.52 2.22 26.41
C MET A 14 19.19 2.22 25.62
N THR A 15 18.69 3.42 25.32
CA THR A 15 17.70 3.63 24.26
C THR A 15 18.40 4.17 23.00
N CYS A 16 18.47 3.37 21.94
CA CYS A 16 18.74 3.89 20.59
C CYS A 16 17.42 4.40 20.01
N GLY A 17 17.23 5.72 20.01
CA GLY A 17 16.10 6.40 19.38
C GLY A 17 16.60 7.63 18.64
N GLY A 18 16.94 7.46 17.36
CA GLY A 18 17.14 8.57 16.42
C GLY A 18 16.00 8.60 15.43
N SER A 19 15.47 9.78 15.11
CA SER A 19 14.48 9.99 14.05
C SER A 19 15.17 10.64 12.85
N TYR A 20 15.00 10.05 11.66
CA TYR A 20 15.66 10.48 10.42
C TYR A 20 14.70 11.30 9.55
N ARG A 21 15.21 12.28 8.80
CA ARG A 21 14.46 12.94 7.70
C ARG A 21 14.89 12.35 6.36
N LEU A 22 13.97 11.66 5.68
CA LEU A 22 14.20 11.13 4.33
C LEU A 22 13.76 12.15 3.27
N SER A 23 14.65 12.52 2.36
CA SER A 23 14.31 13.27 1.14
C SER A 23 14.45 12.33 -0.06
N VAL A 24 13.38 12.15 -0.84
CA VAL A 24 13.35 11.29 -2.03
C VAL A 24 13.27 12.16 -3.28
N TYR A 25 14.16 11.95 -4.25
CA TYR A 25 14.19 12.70 -5.52
C TYR A 25 14.06 11.77 -6.72
N SER A 26 13.30 12.17 -7.73
CA SER A 26 13.23 11.52 -9.04
C SER A 26 14.11 12.27 -10.03
N VAL A 27 14.99 11.56 -10.74
CA VAL A 27 15.87 12.15 -11.78
C VAL A 27 15.36 11.72 -13.14
N GLY A 28 14.87 12.68 -13.93
CA GLY A 28 14.69 12.48 -15.37
C GLY A 28 16.02 12.69 -16.08
N ALA A 29 16.36 11.83 -17.05
CA ALA A 29 17.61 11.90 -17.79
C ALA A 29 17.86 13.31 -18.38
N ALA A 30 18.79 14.06 -17.78
CA ALA A 30 19.27 15.32 -18.31
C ALA A 30 20.28 15.05 -19.43
N GLY A 31 20.13 15.76 -20.55
CA GLY A 31 21.00 15.64 -21.73
C GLY A 31 22.46 16.05 -21.44
N PRO A 32 23.40 15.64 -22.30
CA PRO A 32 24.83 15.81 -22.06
C PRO A 32 25.24 17.29 -22.06
N THR A 33 25.89 17.70 -20.97
CA THR A 33 26.63 18.97 -20.85
C THR A 33 27.92 18.89 -21.70
N PRO A 34 28.33 19.95 -22.42
CA PRO A 34 29.50 19.93 -23.30
C PRO A 34 30.82 19.72 -22.53
N GLY A 35 31.70 18.86 -23.06
CA GLY A 35 33.03 18.60 -22.51
C GLY A 35 34.06 19.72 -22.78
N PRO A 36 35.22 19.68 -22.09
CA PRO A 36 36.23 20.73 -22.10
C PRO A 36 36.98 20.86 -23.43
N THR A 37 37.40 22.10 -23.71
CA THR A 37 38.17 22.57 -24.86
C THR A 37 39.52 21.84 -25.03
N PRO A 38 39.79 21.20 -26.19
CA PRO A 38 41.12 20.68 -26.53
C PRO A 38 42.10 21.75 -27.06
N ALA A 39 43.39 21.45 -26.89
CA ALA A 39 44.60 22.18 -27.24
C ALA A 39 44.70 22.65 -28.73
N PRO A 40 45.60 23.59 -29.08
CA PRO A 40 45.55 24.30 -30.36
C PRO A 40 45.81 23.42 -31.60
N SER A 41 45.22 23.90 -32.70
CA SER A 41 44.97 23.27 -33.99
C SER A 41 46.21 22.96 -34.85
N PRO A 42 46.34 21.73 -35.41
CA PRO A 42 47.09 21.46 -36.64
C PRO A 42 46.26 21.75 -37.91
N ALA A 43 46.98 22.04 -39.00
CA ALA A 43 46.56 22.61 -40.30
C ALA A 43 45.23 22.12 -40.95
N PRO A 44 44.56 22.98 -41.75
CA PRO A 44 43.24 22.68 -42.32
C PRO A 44 43.27 21.53 -43.33
N THR A 45 42.29 20.63 -43.20
CA THR A 45 42.00 19.51 -44.11
C THR A 45 40.77 19.86 -44.99
N PRO A 46 40.68 19.40 -46.26
CA PRO A 46 39.74 19.92 -47.26
C PRO A 46 38.25 19.74 -46.94
N ALA A 47 37.42 20.60 -47.55
CA ALA A 47 35.98 20.72 -47.32
C ALA A 47 35.18 19.41 -47.59
N PRO A 48 34.16 19.10 -46.75
CA PRO A 48 33.36 17.90 -46.92
C PRO A 48 32.30 18.03 -48.03
N SER A 49 31.99 16.88 -48.62
CA SER A 49 30.97 16.62 -49.65
C SER A 49 29.53 16.88 -49.14
N PRO A 50 28.54 17.20 -50.00
CA PRO A 50 27.18 17.54 -49.59
C PRO A 50 26.48 16.42 -48.81
N ALA A 51 25.72 16.82 -47.78
CA ALA A 51 24.97 15.93 -46.90
C ALA A 51 23.79 15.24 -47.62
N PRO A 52 23.49 13.97 -47.29
CA PRO A 52 22.34 13.24 -47.83
C PRO A 52 21.01 13.83 -47.33
N SER A 53 19.99 13.72 -48.19
CA SER A 53 18.63 14.22 -47.98
C SER A 53 17.95 13.57 -46.76
N PRO A 54 17.15 14.31 -45.96
CA PRO A 54 16.53 13.78 -44.75
C PRO A 54 15.51 12.67 -45.07
N PRO A 55 15.38 11.67 -44.18
CA PRO A 55 14.38 10.61 -44.31
C PRO A 55 12.95 11.16 -44.16
N PRO A 56 11.95 10.51 -44.77
CA PRO A 56 10.56 10.93 -44.68
C PRO A 56 10.05 10.91 -43.23
N SER A 57 9.19 11.89 -42.91
CA SER A 57 8.59 12.06 -41.58
C SER A 57 7.86 10.80 -41.10
N PRO A 58 7.99 10.43 -39.81
CA PRO A 58 7.25 9.31 -39.24
C PRO A 58 5.74 9.58 -39.25
N ARG A 59 4.98 8.54 -39.56
CA ARG A 59 3.52 8.52 -39.55
C ARG A 59 3.01 8.82 -38.12
N PRO A 60 1.91 9.59 -37.95
CA PRO A 60 1.38 9.93 -36.64
C PRO A 60 1.17 8.68 -35.76
N SER A 61 1.66 8.76 -34.52
CA SER A 61 1.45 7.77 -33.48
C SER A 61 -0.05 7.56 -33.26
N PRO A 62 -0.54 6.32 -33.11
CA PRO A 62 -1.92 6.06 -32.72
C PRO A 62 -2.26 6.82 -31.43
N ALA A 63 -3.48 7.31 -31.32
CA ALA A 63 -4.02 7.90 -30.09
C ALA A 63 -3.82 6.92 -28.91
N PRO A 64 -3.58 7.43 -27.69
CA PRO A 64 -3.44 6.59 -26.51
C PRO A 64 -4.65 5.66 -26.40
N SER A 65 -4.37 4.37 -26.24
CA SER A 65 -5.39 3.37 -25.95
C SER A 65 -6.18 3.83 -24.71
N PRO A 66 -7.52 3.76 -24.72
CA PRO A 66 -8.32 4.01 -23.53
C PRO A 66 -7.76 3.21 -22.34
N ALA A 67 -7.83 3.80 -21.14
CA ALA A 67 -7.57 3.09 -19.90
C ALA A 67 -8.29 1.72 -19.95
N PRO A 68 -7.67 0.63 -19.47
CA PRO A 68 -8.30 -0.68 -19.49
C PRO A 68 -9.70 -0.53 -18.92
N THR A 69 -10.69 -0.87 -19.75
CA THR A 69 -12.06 -1.02 -19.27
C THR A 69 -11.97 -1.97 -18.08
N PRO A 70 -12.55 -1.62 -16.91
CA PRO A 70 -12.65 -2.56 -15.80
C PRO A 70 -13.06 -3.91 -16.37
N ALA A 71 -12.37 -4.97 -15.96
CA ALA A 71 -12.77 -6.32 -16.35
C ALA A 71 -14.29 -6.40 -16.17
N PRO A 72 -15.05 -6.96 -17.14
CA PRO A 72 -16.47 -7.09 -16.97
C PRO A 72 -16.70 -7.80 -15.64
N VAL A 73 -17.31 -7.07 -14.69
CA VAL A 73 -17.97 -7.70 -13.53
C VAL A 73 -18.76 -8.83 -14.13
N SER A 74 -18.40 -10.06 -13.75
CA SER A 74 -19.08 -11.25 -14.22
C SER A 74 -20.56 -11.02 -13.92
N ASN A 75 -21.36 -10.79 -14.97
CA ASN A 75 -22.81 -10.76 -14.90
C ASN A 75 -23.28 -12.20 -14.66
N ASN A 76 -22.90 -12.77 -13.52
CA ASN A 76 -23.62 -13.88 -12.95
C ASN A 76 -24.75 -13.24 -12.13
N PRO A 77 -26.03 -13.37 -12.51
CA PRO A 77 -27.14 -13.03 -11.65
C PRO A 77 -27.24 -14.08 -10.53
N GLN A 78 -26.16 -14.26 -9.76
CA GLN A 78 -26.27 -14.75 -8.41
C GLN A 78 -26.57 -13.49 -7.60
N THR A 79 -27.85 -13.12 -7.57
CA THR A 79 -28.30 -12.04 -6.70
C THR A 79 -27.97 -12.50 -5.28
N SER A 80 -26.92 -11.93 -4.71
CA SER A 80 -26.67 -12.08 -3.29
C SER A 80 -27.93 -11.69 -2.54
N ASN A 81 -28.29 -12.51 -1.56
CA ASN A 81 -29.36 -12.17 -0.63
C ASN A 81 -28.89 -11.10 0.36
N PHE A 82 -27.57 -10.89 0.46
CA PHE A 82 -27.00 -9.91 1.36
C PHE A 82 -27.38 -8.46 0.97
N ASN A 83 -27.95 -7.72 1.91
CA ASN A 83 -28.34 -6.33 1.73
C ASN A 83 -27.48 -5.34 2.52
N ILE A 84 -27.21 -4.18 1.91
CA ILE A 84 -26.55 -3.08 2.58
C ILE A 84 -27.36 -1.83 2.28
N ALA A 85 -28.08 -1.35 3.29
CA ALA A 85 -28.74 -0.06 3.25
C ALA A 85 -27.72 1.04 3.61
N LEU A 86 -27.70 2.13 2.84
CA LEU A 86 -26.75 3.21 3.00
C LEU A 86 -27.46 4.55 3.12
N GLU A 87 -27.09 5.32 4.14
CA GLU A 87 -27.43 6.73 4.26
C GLU A 87 -26.14 7.57 4.25
N LEU A 88 -26.15 8.69 3.52
CA LEU A 88 -24.96 9.53 3.33
C LEU A 88 -25.20 10.97 3.80
N ARG A 89 -24.27 11.52 4.59
CA ARG A 89 -24.31 12.90 5.06
C ARG A 89 -23.09 13.70 4.61
N GLY A 90 -23.33 14.81 3.90
CA GLY A 90 -22.26 15.71 3.45
C GLY A 90 -21.35 15.12 2.36
N VAL A 91 -21.80 14.06 1.69
CA VAL A 91 -21.03 13.34 0.67
C VAL A 91 -21.45 13.78 -0.73
N SER A 92 -20.49 14.14 -1.57
CA SER A 92 -20.73 14.53 -2.97
C SER A 92 -20.60 13.39 -3.98
N GLN A 93 -19.87 12.32 -3.64
CA GLN A 93 -19.53 11.20 -4.54
C GLN A 93 -20.27 9.90 -4.19
N SER A 94 -21.59 9.97 -3.99
CA SER A 94 -22.41 8.84 -3.54
C SER A 94 -22.31 7.59 -4.43
N SER A 95 -22.11 7.74 -5.74
CA SER A 95 -21.99 6.61 -6.67
C SER A 95 -20.79 5.70 -6.38
N VAL A 96 -19.74 6.20 -5.72
CA VAL A 96 -18.56 5.40 -5.35
C VAL A 96 -18.91 4.44 -4.20
N PHE A 97 -19.75 4.89 -3.26
CA PHE A 97 -20.25 4.03 -2.18
C PHE A 97 -21.15 2.91 -2.72
N GLU A 98 -22.01 3.23 -3.68
CA GLU A 98 -22.83 2.21 -4.35
C GLU A 98 -21.97 1.18 -5.09
N SER A 99 -20.83 1.58 -5.64
CA SER A 99 -19.86 0.64 -6.21
C SER A 99 -19.27 -0.27 -5.15
N ALA A 100 -18.82 0.28 -4.01
CA ALA A 100 -18.30 -0.52 -2.91
C ALA A 100 -19.34 -1.51 -2.35
N ILE A 101 -20.60 -1.09 -2.24
CA ILE A 101 -21.71 -1.97 -1.84
C ILE A 101 -21.87 -3.12 -2.83
N ARG A 102 -21.83 -2.85 -4.15
CA ARG A 102 -21.94 -3.91 -5.15
C ARG A 102 -20.81 -4.93 -5.04
N GLU A 103 -19.58 -4.49 -4.80
CA GLU A 103 -18.45 -5.40 -4.60
C GLU A 103 -18.65 -6.28 -3.35
N TRP A 104 -18.98 -5.70 -2.19
CA TRP A 104 -19.22 -6.48 -0.97
C TRP A 104 -20.41 -7.44 -1.10
N LYS A 105 -21.50 -7.01 -1.74
CA LYS A 105 -22.65 -7.87 -2.06
C LYS A 105 -22.28 -8.99 -3.04
N SER A 106 -21.32 -8.79 -3.94
CA SER A 106 -20.87 -9.88 -4.82
C SER A 106 -20.14 -10.98 -4.05
N VAL A 107 -19.48 -10.63 -2.95
CA VAL A 107 -18.66 -11.51 -2.14
C VAL A 107 -19.48 -12.23 -1.07
N ILE A 108 -20.37 -11.52 -0.37
CA ILE A 108 -21.19 -12.09 0.70
C ILE A 108 -22.46 -12.63 0.06
N MET A 109 -22.64 -13.95 0.06
CA MET A 109 -23.76 -14.60 -0.63
C MET A 109 -24.92 -14.96 0.31
N GLY A 110 -24.60 -15.13 1.59
CA GLY A 110 -25.58 -15.51 2.62
C GLY A 110 -26.45 -14.35 3.07
N ASP A 111 -27.69 -14.69 3.39
CA ASP A 111 -28.67 -13.85 4.07
C ASP A 111 -28.39 -13.86 5.58
N LEU A 112 -28.48 -12.71 6.26
CA LEU A 112 -28.51 -12.63 7.72
C LEU A 112 -29.94 -12.38 8.21
N PRO A 113 -30.22 -12.68 9.49
CA PRO A 113 -31.55 -12.41 10.03
C PRO A 113 -31.90 -10.91 10.02
N ASP A 114 -33.07 -10.58 9.47
CA ASP A 114 -33.67 -9.24 9.54
C ASP A 114 -33.87 -8.75 10.98
N ILE A 115 -33.66 -7.46 11.18
CA ILE A 115 -33.91 -6.76 12.45
C ILE A 115 -35.10 -5.82 12.28
N ASN A 116 -36.25 -6.22 12.82
CA ASN A 116 -37.49 -5.45 12.74
C ASN A 116 -37.67 -4.45 13.91
N ASP A 117 -36.81 -4.55 14.93
CA ASP A 117 -36.86 -3.69 16.10
C ASP A 117 -36.28 -2.30 15.81
N VAL A 118 -36.77 -1.30 16.55
CA VAL A 118 -36.17 0.04 16.55
C VAL A 118 -34.95 0.02 17.46
N LEU A 119 -33.78 0.26 16.88
CA LEU A 119 -32.54 0.36 17.65
C LEU A 119 -32.50 1.70 18.44
N PRO A 120 -31.99 1.70 19.67
CA PRO A 120 -31.92 2.91 20.48
C PRO A 120 -30.86 3.89 19.95
N GLY A 121 -31.11 5.19 20.16
CA GLY A 121 -30.18 6.26 19.78
C GLY A 121 -30.25 6.60 18.30
N GLU A 122 -29.20 7.26 17.81
CA GLU A 122 -29.10 7.73 16.43
C GLU A 122 -27.68 7.56 15.89
N SER A 123 -27.58 7.48 14.57
CA SER A 123 -26.33 7.58 13.81
C SER A 123 -25.98 9.04 13.52
N ALA A 124 -24.79 9.30 13.00
CA ALA A 124 -24.43 10.61 12.47
C ALA A 124 -25.33 11.10 11.32
N CYS A 125 -26.05 10.19 10.67
CA CYS A 125 -27.00 10.45 9.59
C CYS A 125 -28.44 10.64 10.09
N GLY A 126 -28.69 10.47 11.39
CA GLY A 126 -30.02 10.53 12.00
C GLY A 126 -30.43 9.20 12.66
N PRO A 127 -31.70 9.07 13.09
CA PRO A 127 -32.20 7.89 13.77
C PRO A 127 -31.95 6.60 12.98
N TRP A 128 -31.66 5.50 13.67
CA TRP A 128 -31.54 4.19 13.03
C TRP A 128 -32.88 3.80 12.39
N PRO A 129 -32.88 3.27 11.15
CA PRO A 129 -34.13 2.86 10.50
C PRO A 129 -34.77 1.68 11.23
N GLN A 130 -36.09 1.59 11.12
CA GLN A 130 -36.83 0.39 11.49
C GLN A 130 -36.79 -0.60 10.32
N GLY A 131 -36.57 -1.89 10.60
CA GLY A 131 -36.51 -2.90 9.54
C GLY A 131 -35.19 -2.83 8.80
N ILE A 132 -34.16 -3.44 9.37
CA ILE A 132 -32.84 -3.57 8.76
C ILE A 132 -32.72 -4.99 8.22
N ASP A 133 -32.75 -5.09 6.90
CA ASP A 133 -32.33 -6.25 6.14
C ASP A 133 -30.79 -6.22 6.05
N ASP A 134 -30.17 -7.21 6.68
CA ASP A 134 -28.72 -7.43 6.82
C ASP A 134 -27.85 -6.35 7.48
N LEU A 135 -27.65 -5.20 6.84
CA LEU A 135 -26.71 -4.20 7.32
C LEU A 135 -27.16 -2.79 6.94
N TYR A 136 -27.19 -1.88 7.92
CA TYR A 136 -27.36 -0.45 7.67
C TYR A 136 -26.07 0.32 7.97
N ILE A 137 -25.61 1.14 7.03
CA ILE A 137 -24.40 1.95 7.17
C ILE A 137 -24.75 3.43 7.04
N CYS A 138 -24.29 4.23 8.00
CA CYS A 138 -24.22 5.68 7.85
C CYS A 138 -22.82 6.10 7.41
N GLY A 139 -22.68 6.72 6.24
CA GLY A 139 -21.43 7.29 5.75
C GLY A 139 -21.44 8.82 5.81
N LYS A 140 -20.34 9.44 6.19
CA LYS A 140 -20.20 10.91 6.15
C LYS A 140 -18.82 11.39 5.76
N TYR A 141 -18.76 12.62 5.24
CA TYR A 141 -17.52 13.37 5.14
C TYR A 141 -17.40 14.33 6.32
N GLU A 142 -16.23 14.37 6.94
CA GLU A 142 -15.88 15.29 8.03
C GLU A 142 -14.41 15.68 7.90
N ALA A 143 -13.99 16.80 8.48
CA ALA A 143 -12.56 17.09 8.59
C ALA A 143 -11.98 16.29 9.77
N ILE A 144 -10.94 15.50 9.53
CA ILE A 144 -10.33 14.65 10.57
C ILE A 144 -9.00 15.25 11.01
N ASP A 145 -8.01 15.26 10.13
CA ASP A 145 -6.66 15.78 10.41
C ASP A 145 -6.09 16.65 9.29
N GLY A 146 -6.86 16.87 8.23
CA GLY A 146 -6.48 17.71 7.11
C GLY A 146 -6.03 16.85 5.94
N ARG A 147 -5.02 17.31 5.21
CA ARG A 147 -4.57 16.57 4.02
C ARG A 147 -3.54 15.53 4.39
N SER A 148 -3.75 14.28 3.96
CA SER A 148 -2.98 13.09 4.31
C SER A 148 -3.15 12.70 5.77
N GLY A 149 -2.76 11.47 6.12
CA GLY A 149 -2.95 10.93 7.46
C GLY A 149 -4.14 9.99 7.47
N ILE A 150 -5.15 10.27 8.30
CA ILE A 150 -6.34 9.44 8.43
C ILE A 150 -7.28 9.71 7.26
N LEU A 151 -7.34 8.78 6.30
CA LEU A 151 -8.22 8.90 5.14
C LEU A 151 -9.68 8.57 5.46
N GLY A 152 -9.88 7.68 6.43
CA GLY A 152 -11.17 7.23 6.87
C GLY A 152 -11.08 6.49 8.20
N ALA A 153 -12.25 6.29 8.81
CA ALA A 153 -12.41 5.42 9.95
C ALA A 153 -13.83 4.86 9.97
N ALA A 154 -13.95 3.59 10.31
CA ALA A 154 -15.22 2.93 10.36
C ALA A 154 -15.30 1.84 11.41
N GLY A 155 -16.54 1.45 11.70
CA GLY A 155 -16.78 0.27 12.49
C GLY A 155 -18.25 0.03 12.78
N PRO A 156 -18.55 -1.16 13.29
CA PRO A 156 -19.90 -1.55 13.66
C PRO A 156 -20.38 -0.83 14.94
N ARG A 157 -21.69 -0.62 15.04
CA ARG A 157 -22.36 0.03 16.18
C ARG A 157 -23.27 -0.93 16.94
N PHE A 158 -24.08 -1.70 16.23
CA PHE A 158 -24.95 -2.73 16.80
C PHE A 158 -24.63 -4.10 16.20
N TYR A 159 -24.93 -5.16 16.95
CA TYR A 159 -24.56 -6.53 16.60
C TYR A 159 -25.72 -7.50 16.85
N ARG A 160 -25.80 -8.52 16.01
CA ARG A 160 -26.64 -9.69 16.23
C ARG A 160 -26.06 -10.56 17.32
N THR A 161 -26.88 -11.45 17.87
CA THR A 161 -26.42 -12.49 18.81
C THR A 161 -25.39 -13.44 18.20
N SER A 162 -25.42 -13.61 16.87
CA SER A 162 -24.40 -14.34 16.09
C SER A 162 -23.03 -13.65 16.08
N GLY A 163 -22.95 -12.38 16.49
CA GLY A 163 -21.73 -11.57 16.44
C GLY A 163 -21.57 -10.76 15.17
N THR A 164 -22.45 -10.92 14.16
CA THR A 164 -22.39 -10.10 12.94
C THR A 164 -23.01 -8.71 13.16
N PRO A 165 -22.43 -7.65 12.57
CA PRO A 165 -22.96 -6.28 12.62
C PRO A 165 -24.39 -6.16 12.09
N ILE A 166 -25.22 -5.35 12.77
CA ILE A 166 -26.54 -4.89 12.30
C ILE A 166 -26.39 -3.50 11.67
N THR A 167 -25.58 -2.64 12.29
CA THR A 167 -25.32 -1.29 11.78
C THR A 167 -23.86 -0.92 11.92
N GLY A 168 -23.43 0.05 11.12
CA GLY A 168 -22.12 0.66 11.24
C GLY A 168 -22.09 2.12 10.81
N GLU A 169 -20.97 2.75 11.10
CA GLU A 169 -20.68 4.11 10.66
C GLU A 169 -19.33 4.18 9.98
N MET A 170 -19.23 5.04 8.98
CA MET A 170 -18.00 5.37 8.29
C MET A 170 -17.84 6.88 8.18
N VAL A 171 -16.64 7.37 8.48
CA VAL A 171 -16.26 8.77 8.30
C VAL A 171 -15.04 8.83 7.39
N PHE A 172 -15.02 9.77 6.45
CA PHE A 172 -13.90 9.99 5.53
C PHE A 172 -13.40 11.43 5.66
N ASP A 173 -12.08 11.64 5.60
CA ASP A 173 -11.54 13.00 5.66
C ASP A 173 -11.88 13.76 4.37
N SER A 174 -12.77 14.73 4.50
CA SER A 174 -13.20 15.63 3.44
C SER A 174 -12.04 16.35 2.71
N ALA A 175 -10.88 16.52 3.34
CA ALA A 175 -9.70 17.12 2.73
C ALA A 175 -8.95 16.18 1.77
N ASP A 176 -9.16 14.87 1.88
CA ASP A 176 -8.43 13.85 1.13
C ASP A 176 -9.23 13.18 0.02
N VAL A 177 -10.57 13.16 0.11
CA VAL A 177 -11.45 12.43 -0.83
C VAL A 177 -11.22 12.74 -2.31
N ALA A 178 -10.70 13.93 -2.65
CA ALA A 178 -10.43 14.34 -4.02
C ALA A 178 -9.10 13.81 -4.59
N PHE A 179 -8.21 13.25 -3.76
CA PHE A 179 -6.83 12.91 -4.13
C PHE A 179 -6.44 11.46 -3.89
N ILE A 180 -7.36 10.66 -3.35
CA ILE A 180 -7.12 9.26 -2.98
C ILE A 180 -7.87 8.29 -3.88
N ASN A 181 -7.49 7.02 -3.82
CA ASN A 181 -8.33 5.93 -4.33
C ASN A 181 -9.56 5.75 -3.42
N LEU A 182 -10.54 6.64 -3.59
CA LEU A 182 -11.71 6.71 -2.73
C LEU A 182 -12.51 5.40 -2.72
N LEU A 183 -12.62 4.69 -3.85
CA LEU A 183 -13.30 3.40 -3.90
C LEU A 183 -12.62 2.37 -3.00
N GLY A 184 -11.29 2.25 -3.10
CA GLY A 184 -10.52 1.31 -2.28
C GLY A 184 -10.61 1.64 -0.79
N VAL A 185 -10.57 2.92 -0.42
CA VAL A 185 -10.73 3.34 0.98
C VAL A 185 -12.16 3.09 1.48
N ILE A 186 -13.20 3.35 0.68
CA ILE A 186 -14.58 3.00 1.07
C ILE A 186 -14.75 1.49 1.24
N LEU A 187 -14.18 0.69 0.33
CA LEU A 187 -14.20 -0.78 0.45
C LEU A 187 -13.55 -1.22 1.75
N HIS A 188 -12.38 -0.67 2.07
CA HIS A 188 -11.64 -0.92 3.31
C HIS A 188 -12.48 -0.59 4.56
N GLU A 189 -13.02 0.62 4.62
CA GLU A 189 -13.84 1.07 5.75
C GLU A 189 -15.14 0.24 5.90
N MET A 190 -15.78 -0.13 4.79
CA MET A 190 -16.91 -1.06 4.82
C MET A 190 -16.50 -2.44 5.34
N GLY A 191 -15.29 -2.91 5.04
CA GLY A 191 -14.72 -4.13 5.62
C GLY A 191 -14.62 -4.07 7.14
N HIS A 192 -14.23 -2.92 7.70
CA HIS A 192 -14.27 -2.70 9.15
C HIS A 192 -15.69 -2.70 9.71
N VAL A 193 -16.65 -2.09 9.02
CA VAL A 193 -18.07 -2.17 9.41
C VAL A 193 -18.54 -3.62 9.45
N LEU A 194 -18.19 -4.42 8.45
CA LEU A 194 -18.52 -5.85 8.37
C LEU A 194 -17.83 -6.69 9.47
N GLY A 195 -16.82 -6.13 10.14
CA GLY A 195 -16.20 -6.68 11.34
C GLY A 195 -14.74 -7.08 11.20
N ILE A 196 -14.14 -6.96 10.00
CA ILE A 196 -12.74 -7.32 9.77
C ILE A 196 -11.86 -6.38 10.59
N GLY A 197 -11.16 -6.91 11.59
CA GLY A 197 -10.42 -6.11 12.57
C GLY A 197 -11.22 -5.95 13.86
N PRO A 198 -12.24 -5.06 13.92
CA PRO A 198 -13.00 -4.80 15.13
C PRO A 198 -13.63 -6.02 15.78
N LEU A 199 -13.96 -7.09 15.02
CA LEU A 199 -14.66 -8.25 15.55
C LEU A 199 -13.83 -9.52 15.67
N TRP A 200 -12.54 -9.49 15.32
CA TRP A 200 -11.68 -10.67 15.42
C TRP A 200 -11.63 -11.24 16.84
N MET A 201 -11.49 -10.40 17.87
CA MET A 201 -11.44 -10.89 19.26
C MET A 201 -12.78 -11.46 19.72
N ALA A 202 -13.89 -10.80 19.35
CA ALA A 202 -15.23 -11.23 19.73
C ALA A 202 -15.60 -12.58 19.10
N ASN A 203 -15.05 -12.88 17.92
CA ASN A 203 -15.24 -14.14 17.21
C ASN A 203 -14.12 -15.17 17.48
N GLY A 204 -13.26 -14.92 18.47
CA GLY A 204 -12.21 -15.88 18.85
C GLY A 204 -11.06 -16.02 17.84
N MET A 205 -10.96 -15.11 16.87
CA MET A 205 -9.88 -15.10 15.89
C MET A 205 -8.58 -14.51 16.44
N THR A 206 -8.64 -13.73 17.51
CA THR A 206 -7.46 -13.29 18.28
C THR A 206 -7.80 -13.29 19.77
N THR A 207 -6.77 -13.42 20.60
CA THR A 207 -6.90 -13.33 22.07
C THR A 207 -6.54 -11.95 22.61
N LYS A 208 -6.00 -11.05 21.77
CA LYS A 208 -5.53 -9.72 22.16
C LYS A 208 -5.88 -8.68 21.10
N ARG A 209 -6.23 -7.47 21.56
CA ARG A 209 -6.36 -6.25 20.75
C ARG A 209 -5.13 -5.33 20.83
N THR A 210 -4.11 -5.77 21.55
CA THR A 210 -2.84 -5.07 21.68
C THR A 210 -1.70 -5.94 21.19
N VAL A 211 -0.65 -5.30 20.70
CA VAL A 211 0.52 -5.98 20.15
C VAL A 211 1.25 -6.75 21.27
N PRO A 212 1.66 -8.01 21.04
CA PRO A 212 1.39 -8.82 19.86
C PRO A 212 -0.05 -9.37 19.85
N CYS A 213 -0.71 -9.32 18.69
CA CYS A 213 -2.09 -9.74 18.47
C CYS A 213 -2.16 -10.85 17.42
N PRO A 214 -1.78 -12.09 17.77
CA PRO A 214 -1.73 -13.19 16.82
C PRO A 214 -3.13 -13.60 16.37
N TYR A 215 -3.27 -13.87 15.07
CA TYR A 215 -4.48 -14.46 14.51
C TYR A 215 -4.54 -15.97 14.76
N ALA A 216 -5.76 -16.52 14.75
CA ALA A 216 -6.02 -17.93 14.95
C ALA A 216 -5.38 -18.76 13.83
N TYR A 217 -4.54 -19.72 14.21
CA TYR A 217 -3.83 -20.57 13.24
C TYR A 217 -4.77 -21.46 12.42
N ASN A 218 -5.84 -21.99 13.02
CA ASN A 218 -6.80 -22.89 12.36
C ASN A 218 -7.91 -22.15 11.60
N SER A 219 -7.80 -20.84 11.43
CA SER A 219 -8.79 -20.04 10.70
C SER A 219 -8.70 -20.24 9.18
N LYS A 220 -9.73 -19.82 8.45
CA LYS A 220 -9.78 -19.77 6.99
C LYS A 220 -8.78 -18.77 6.42
N ALA A 221 -8.70 -17.56 6.97
CA ALA A 221 -7.71 -16.56 6.55
C ALA A 221 -6.28 -17.09 6.71
N SER A 222 -5.98 -17.73 7.84
CA SER A 222 -4.71 -18.39 8.07
C SER A 222 -4.48 -19.54 7.09
N GLN A 223 -5.49 -20.35 6.76
CA GLN A 223 -5.38 -21.40 5.75
C GLN A 223 -5.02 -20.84 4.38
N VAL A 224 -5.75 -19.84 3.89
CA VAL A 224 -5.48 -19.18 2.60
C VAL A 224 -4.08 -18.58 2.59
N TYR A 225 -3.66 -17.94 3.68
CA TYR A 225 -2.29 -17.43 3.79
C TYR A 225 -1.24 -18.54 3.66
N ARG A 226 -1.43 -19.70 4.30
CA ARG A 226 -0.49 -20.83 4.18
C ARG A 226 -0.43 -21.38 2.76
N GLU A 227 -1.58 -21.51 2.09
CA GLU A 227 -1.67 -21.96 0.71
C GLU A 227 -0.96 -20.99 -0.25
N LEU A 228 -1.15 -19.69 -0.04
CA LEU A 228 -0.54 -18.63 -0.84
C LEU A 228 0.97 -18.51 -0.60
N SER A 229 1.39 -18.41 0.66
CA SER A 229 2.77 -18.12 1.05
C SER A 229 3.68 -19.35 1.13
N GLY A 230 3.08 -20.52 1.34
CA GLY A 230 3.80 -21.73 1.73
C GLY A 230 4.35 -21.73 3.15
N CYS A 231 4.09 -20.71 3.94
CA CYS A 231 4.52 -20.67 5.34
C CYS A 231 3.62 -21.53 6.21
N ASN A 232 4.18 -22.21 7.21
CA ASN A 232 3.40 -22.96 8.18
C ASN A 232 3.13 -22.11 9.45
N LYS A 233 2.42 -21.00 9.30
CA LYS A 233 2.07 -20.10 10.41
C LYS A 233 0.69 -19.46 10.20
N ALA A 234 0.16 -18.82 11.24
CA ALA A 234 -1.05 -18.02 11.13
C ALA A 234 -0.81 -16.79 10.24
N ILE A 235 -1.89 -16.23 9.69
CA ILE A 235 -1.81 -14.98 8.93
C ILE A 235 -1.21 -13.85 9.80
N PRO A 236 -0.24 -13.08 9.29
CA PRO A 236 0.29 -11.90 9.99
C PRO A 236 -0.75 -10.77 10.08
N VAL A 237 -0.88 -10.24 11.30
CA VAL A 237 -1.72 -9.08 11.63
C VAL A 237 -0.81 -7.90 11.89
N GLU A 238 -1.28 -6.68 11.60
CA GLU A 238 -0.51 -5.45 11.78
C GLU A 238 -0.10 -5.20 13.24
N GLN A 239 1.15 -4.79 13.45
CA GLN A 239 1.76 -4.60 14.77
C GLN A 239 2.56 -3.31 14.93
N SER A 240 2.88 -2.60 13.85
CA SER A 240 3.87 -1.53 13.86
C SER A 240 3.61 -0.37 12.90
N TYR A 241 2.89 -0.60 11.81
CA TYR A 241 2.54 0.42 10.82
C TYR A 241 1.24 1.12 11.21
N GLY A 242 1.20 2.45 11.03
CA GLY A 242 0.00 3.28 11.31
C GLY A 242 -0.33 3.50 12.80
N GLY A 243 0.40 2.86 13.72
CA GLY A 243 0.27 3.08 15.16
C GLY A 243 -0.98 2.44 15.77
N ALA A 244 -1.47 2.99 16.89
CA ALA A 244 -2.55 2.37 17.67
C ALA A 244 -3.88 2.21 16.92
N GLY A 245 -4.16 3.06 15.93
CA GLY A 245 -5.37 2.96 15.09
C GLY A 245 -5.30 1.83 14.05
N SER A 246 -4.10 1.40 13.68
CA SER A 246 -3.87 0.35 12.68
C SER A 246 -3.53 -1.00 13.29
N ASN A 247 -2.79 -0.99 14.41
CA ASN A 247 -2.36 -2.21 15.06
C ASN A 247 -3.54 -3.10 15.45
N CYS A 248 -3.43 -4.40 15.18
CA CYS A 248 -4.42 -5.42 15.56
C CYS A 248 -5.81 -5.28 14.92
N GLY A 249 -5.99 -4.36 13.98
CA GLY A 249 -7.22 -4.18 13.20
C GLY A 249 -7.09 -4.53 11.71
N HIS A 250 -5.87 -4.80 11.25
CA HIS A 250 -5.54 -4.94 9.82
C HIS A 250 -4.65 -6.14 9.56
N TRP A 251 -4.63 -6.60 8.31
CA TRP A 251 -3.55 -7.47 7.85
C TRP A 251 -2.22 -6.70 7.84
N GLU A 252 -1.12 -7.42 8.06
CA GLU A 252 0.20 -6.78 8.18
C GLU A 252 0.63 -6.08 6.87
N GLU A 253 0.81 -4.77 6.92
CA GLU A 253 1.21 -3.91 5.80
C GLU A 253 2.54 -4.38 5.21
N LYS A 254 3.52 -4.66 6.08
CA LYS A 254 4.82 -5.16 5.67
C LYS A 254 4.71 -6.44 4.85
N CYS A 255 3.73 -7.29 5.16
CA CYS A 255 3.57 -8.59 4.53
C CYS A 255 2.81 -8.50 3.21
N PHE A 256 1.70 -7.78 3.20
CA PHE A 256 0.70 -7.82 2.16
C PHE A 256 0.67 -6.58 1.28
N ARG A 257 1.31 -5.48 1.71
CA ARG A 257 1.53 -4.23 0.99
C ARG A 257 0.26 -3.58 0.47
N THR A 258 -0.29 -4.10 -0.62
CA THR A 258 -1.41 -3.50 -1.34
C THR A 258 -2.71 -4.25 -1.12
N GLU A 259 -2.80 -5.20 -0.20
CA GLU A 259 -4.06 -5.93 0.03
C GLU A 259 -5.10 -5.02 0.66
N LEU A 260 -6.39 -5.17 0.27
CA LEU A 260 -7.45 -4.26 0.67
C LEU A 260 -7.48 -3.89 2.15
N MET A 261 -7.28 -4.84 3.06
CA MET A 261 -7.42 -4.64 4.52
C MET A 261 -6.07 -4.45 5.23
N THR A 262 -5.03 -4.01 4.51
CA THR A 262 -3.81 -3.45 5.14
C THR A 262 -4.01 -1.96 5.43
N PRO A 263 -3.31 -1.38 6.43
CA PRO A 263 -3.55 -0.01 6.87
C PRO A 263 -3.14 1.09 5.88
N SER A 264 -2.39 0.79 4.81
CA SER A 264 -1.98 1.80 3.83
C SER A 264 -2.88 1.81 2.59
N ALA A 265 -3.34 3.00 2.20
CA ALA A 265 -4.10 3.17 0.97
C ALA A 265 -3.16 3.23 -0.25
N ALA A 266 -2.77 2.06 -0.75
CA ALA A 266 -2.05 1.93 -2.00
C ALA A 266 -2.90 2.34 -3.22
N GLN A 267 -2.26 2.57 -4.38
CA GLN A 267 -2.97 2.89 -5.62
C GLN A 267 -3.92 1.78 -6.07
N GLN A 268 -3.57 0.52 -5.78
CA GLN A 268 -4.41 -0.65 -5.98
C GLN A 268 -4.62 -1.31 -4.63
N LEU A 269 -5.86 -1.70 -4.35
CA LEU A 269 -6.28 -2.32 -3.09
C LEU A 269 -7.09 -3.59 -3.38
N PRO A 270 -6.48 -4.64 -3.98
CA PRO A 270 -7.17 -5.88 -4.30
C PRO A 270 -7.87 -6.51 -3.09
N MET A 271 -9.17 -6.77 -3.22
CA MET A 271 -9.92 -7.62 -2.31
C MET A 271 -9.55 -9.09 -2.58
N SER A 272 -8.53 -9.55 -1.87
CA SER A 272 -7.97 -10.88 -2.11
C SER A 272 -8.78 -11.99 -1.42
N ARG A 273 -8.44 -13.25 -1.74
CA ARG A 273 -8.96 -14.42 -1.02
C ARG A 273 -8.67 -14.38 0.48
N ILE A 274 -7.66 -13.63 0.93
CA ILE A 274 -7.34 -13.46 2.36
C ILE A 274 -8.46 -12.70 3.06
N THR A 275 -8.83 -11.52 2.53
CA THR A 275 -9.89 -10.69 3.09
C THR A 275 -11.25 -11.40 3.05
N ILE A 276 -11.55 -12.10 1.96
CA ILE A 276 -12.77 -12.91 1.85
C ILE A 276 -12.79 -14.05 2.90
N ALA A 277 -11.66 -14.72 3.12
CA ALA A 277 -11.55 -15.73 4.16
C ALA A 277 -11.69 -15.16 5.58
N GLY A 278 -11.27 -13.90 5.79
CA GLY A 278 -11.49 -13.17 7.02
C GLY A 278 -12.98 -12.93 7.32
N LEU A 279 -13.83 -12.78 6.29
CA LEU A 279 -15.28 -12.73 6.46
C LEU A 279 -15.86 -14.12 6.78
N GLU A 280 -15.39 -15.20 6.14
CA GLU A 280 -15.82 -16.56 6.48
C GLU A 280 -15.51 -16.89 7.95
N ASP A 281 -14.34 -16.46 8.44
CA ASP A 281 -13.93 -16.56 9.84
C ASP A 281 -14.85 -15.79 10.81
N LEU A 282 -15.57 -14.77 10.33
CA LEU A 282 -16.57 -13.99 11.07
C LEU A 282 -18.00 -14.54 10.93
N GLY A 283 -18.19 -15.66 10.23
CA GLY A 283 -19.47 -16.33 10.09
C GLY A 283 -20.31 -15.92 8.89
N TYR A 284 -19.73 -15.18 7.93
CA TYR A 284 -20.40 -14.90 6.66
C TYR A 284 -20.28 -16.08 5.69
N GLU A 285 -21.35 -16.33 4.93
CA GLU A 285 -21.27 -17.19 3.75
C GLU A 285 -20.74 -16.38 2.57
N VAL A 286 -19.61 -16.80 2.00
CA VAL A 286 -18.85 -16.01 1.02
C VAL A 286 -18.56 -16.76 -0.28
N SER A 287 -18.33 -16.00 -1.35
CA SER A 287 -17.88 -16.50 -2.65
C SER A 287 -16.45 -16.09 -2.94
N TYR A 288 -15.52 -17.05 -2.89
CA TYR A 288 -14.12 -16.84 -3.30
C TYR A 288 -13.94 -16.58 -4.81
N ALA A 289 -14.98 -16.79 -5.62
CA ALA A 289 -14.91 -16.54 -7.06
C ALA A 289 -14.81 -15.04 -7.39
N GLN A 290 -15.20 -14.17 -6.47
CA GLN A 290 -15.10 -12.71 -6.63
C GLN A 290 -13.75 -12.16 -6.12
N ALA A 291 -12.86 -13.02 -5.63
CA ALA A 291 -11.54 -12.57 -5.19
C ALA A 291 -10.75 -11.97 -6.35
N GLU A 292 -10.20 -10.79 -6.13
CA GLU A 292 -9.27 -10.18 -7.06
C GLU A 292 -7.93 -10.93 -7.05
N SER A 293 -7.19 -10.81 -8.15
CA SER A 293 -5.91 -11.49 -8.30
C SER A 293 -4.91 -10.97 -7.27
N PHE A 294 -4.46 -11.87 -6.39
CA PHE A 294 -3.45 -11.59 -5.39
C PHE A 294 -2.54 -12.80 -5.24
N SER A 295 -1.24 -12.56 -5.31
CA SER A 295 -0.21 -13.61 -5.39
C SER A 295 1.01 -13.24 -4.55
N THR A 296 1.96 -14.16 -4.39
CA THR A 296 3.22 -13.90 -3.68
C THR A 296 4.04 -12.76 -4.29
N ALA A 297 3.79 -12.38 -5.55
CA ALA A 297 4.42 -11.21 -6.18
C ALA A 297 4.01 -9.87 -5.52
N HIS A 298 2.85 -9.85 -4.86
CA HIS A 298 2.34 -8.68 -4.12
C HIS A 298 2.81 -8.68 -2.66
N MET A 299 3.43 -9.77 -2.20
CA MET A 299 3.84 -9.95 -0.82
C MET A 299 5.32 -9.66 -0.62
N ASP A 300 5.69 -9.31 0.61
CA ASP A 300 7.10 -9.22 0.96
C ASP A 300 7.77 -10.60 1.00
N SER A 301 9.03 -10.67 0.57
CA SER A 301 9.79 -11.92 0.50
C SER A 301 10.03 -12.58 1.87
N SER A 302 9.90 -11.83 2.97
CA SER A 302 9.93 -12.35 4.35
C SER A 302 8.64 -13.08 4.74
N CYS A 303 7.57 -12.90 3.98
CA CYS A 303 6.27 -13.51 4.18
C CYS A 303 6.01 -14.75 3.33
N VAL A 304 6.98 -15.20 2.52
CA VAL A 304 6.84 -16.33 1.59
C VAL A 304 7.89 -17.40 1.92
N CYS A 305 7.43 -18.61 2.28
CA CYS A 305 8.29 -19.72 2.71
C CYS A 305 8.44 -20.81 1.66
N ASN A 306 7.52 -20.92 0.69
CA ASN A 306 7.66 -21.83 -0.44
C ASN A 306 8.58 -21.25 -1.53
N ARG A 307 9.83 -20.92 -1.18
CA ARG A 307 10.88 -20.62 -2.18
C ARG A 307 11.31 -21.86 -2.98
N ARG A 308 10.83 -23.06 -2.63
CA ARG A 308 11.04 -24.30 -3.40
C ARG A 308 10.09 -24.46 -4.60
N GLY A 309 8.99 -23.71 -4.67
CA GLY A 309 8.00 -23.78 -5.76
C GLY A 309 8.29 -22.86 -6.96
N LEU A 310 9.33 -22.02 -6.87
CA LEU A 310 9.87 -21.23 -7.99
C LEU A 310 11.11 -21.90 -8.63
N ARG A 311 11.30 -23.20 -8.38
CA ARG A 311 12.16 -24.07 -9.19
C ARG A 311 11.28 -25.05 -9.95
N GLY A 312 10.60 -24.54 -10.96
CA GLY A 312 10.07 -25.31 -12.08
C GLY A 312 10.70 -24.73 -13.35
N GLU A 313 11.81 -25.36 -13.75
CA GLU A 313 12.31 -25.55 -15.13
C GLU A 313 12.20 -24.31 -16.03
N ASP A 314 13.21 -23.45 -16.11
CA ASP A 314 14.42 -23.75 -16.87
C ASP A 314 15.71 -23.34 -16.14
N ASP A 315 16.66 -24.29 -16.10
CA ASP A 315 18.11 -24.12 -15.97
C ASP A 315 18.60 -23.44 -14.67
N LEU A 316 19.28 -24.10 -13.73
CA LEU A 316 20.59 -24.71 -13.94
C LEU A 316 20.90 -25.72 -12.82
N SER A 317 21.44 -26.85 -13.26
CA SER A 317 22.14 -27.85 -12.47
C SER A 317 23.25 -27.23 -11.61
N PHE A 318 23.21 -27.45 -10.30
CA PHE A 318 24.40 -27.29 -9.45
C PHE A 318 25.29 -28.53 -9.63
N SER A 319 25.97 -28.60 -10.78
CA SER A 319 27.23 -29.32 -10.87
C SER A 319 28.31 -28.42 -10.29
N VAL A 320 28.96 -28.88 -9.24
CA VAL A 320 30.21 -28.29 -8.73
C VAL A 320 31.23 -28.38 -9.85
N ALA A 321 31.38 -27.31 -10.62
CA ALA A 321 32.49 -27.10 -11.51
C ALA A 321 33.39 -26.03 -10.89
N ARG A 322 34.62 -26.47 -10.59
CA ARG A 322 35.74 -25.57 -10.36
C ARG A 322 35.95 -24.72 -11.61
N ASP A 323 36.31 -23.46 -11.37
CA ASP A 323 37.04 -22.58 -12.28
C ASP A 323 36.23 -21.77 -13.32
N GLY A 324 36.39 -20.44 -13.22
CA GLY A 324 36.37 -19.49 -14.33
C GLY A 324 35.03 -19.02 -14.93
N THR A 325 34.76 -17.72 -14.73
CA THR A 325 33.98 -16.77 -15.57
C THR A 325 32.50 -16.49 -15.22
N ILE A 326 32.24 -15.20 -14.95
CA ILE A 326 30.97 -14.56 -14.55
C ILE A 326 30.44 -13.75 -15.74
N GLY A 327 29.13 -13.85 -15.99
CA GLY A 327 28.31 -12.91 -16.77
C GLY A 327 26.89 -13.48 -16.85
N ASP A 328 25.78 -12.77 -16.67
CA ASP A 328 25.50 -11.36 -16.45
C ASP A 328 24.11 -11.31 -15.76
N HIS A 329 24.08 -11.08 -14.45
CA HIS A 329 22.85 -10.71 -13.76
C HIS A 329 22.66 -9.22 -13.97
N ARG A 330 21.45 -8.79 -14.35
CA ARG A 330 20.97 -7.39 -14.46
C ARG A 330 21.35 -6.56 -13.23
N ARG A 331 22.62 -6.20 -13.16
CA ARG A 331 23.21 -5.14 -12.39
C ARG A 331 23.02 -3.91 -13.24
N LEU A 332 22.69 -2.80 -12.60
CA LEU A 332 22.86 -1.47 -13.17
C LEU A 332 24.21 -1.42 -13.92
N SER A 333 24.26 -0.86 -15.12
CA SER A 333 25.53 -0.79 -15.85
C SER A 333 26.56 0.06 -15.08
N ASP A 334 27.85 -0.13 -15.35
CA ASP A 334 28.88 0.74 -14.76
C ASP A 334 28.68 2.22 -15.14
N ALA A 335 28.12 2.48 -16.33
CA ALA A 335 27.75 3.82 -16.76
C ALA A 335 26.55 4.36 -15.95
N GLY A 336 25.50 3.55 -15.73
CA GLY A 336 24.35 3.94 -14.93
C GLY A 336 24.69 4.18 -13.46
N ARG A 337 25.60 3.36 -12.90
CA ARG A 337 26.19 3.57 -11.57
C ARG A 337 26.93 4.91 -11.51
N ALA A 338 27.81 5.18 -12.47
CA ALA A 338 28.61 6.40 -12.49
C ALA A 338 27.73 7.67 -12.58
N VAL A 339 26.69 7.65 -13.42
CA VAL A 339 25.75 8.78 -13.56
C VAL A 339 24.96 9.02 -12.26
N ALA A 340 24.44 7.96 -11.64
CA ALA A 340 23.70 8.10 -10.38
C ALA A 340 24.58 8.55 -9.22
N GLN A 341 25.83 8.06 -9.15
CA GLN A 341 26.82 8.50 -8.16
C GLN A 341 27.20 9.97 -8.35
N GLN A 342 27.50 10.40 -9.58
CA GLN A 342 27.83 11.79 -9.87
C GLN A 342 26.67 12.73 -9.49
N PHE A 343 25.44 12.40 -9.90
CA PHE A 343 24.27 13.22 -9.57
C PHE A 343 23.98 13.25 -8.05
N GLY A 344 24.13 12.12 -7.37
CA GLY A 344 24.02 12.07 -5.91
C GLY A 344 25.08 12.91 -5.20
N GLN A 345 26.32 12.92 -5.70
CA GLN A 345 27.41 13.75 -5.19
C GLN A 345 27.17 15.25 -5.45
N GLU A 346 26.67 15.63 -6.62
CA GLU A 346 26.30 17.02 -6.93
C GLU A 346 25.18 17.53 -6.01
N LEU A 347 24.19 16.69 -5.69
CA LEU A 347 23.13 17.01 -4.72
C LEU A 347 23.65 17.14 -3.28
N LEU A 348 24.58 16.27 -2.87
CA LEU A 348 25.23 16.37 -1.56
C LEU A 348 26.04 17.68 -1.47
N GLN A 349 26.81 18.01 -2.50
CA GLN A 349 27.61 19.23 -2.58
C GLN A 349 26.74 20.50 -2.57
N ALA A 350 25.67 20.54 -3.38
CA ALA A 350 24.74 21.67 -3.42
C ALA A 350 24.01 21.89 -2.08
N ARG A 351 23.84 20.84 -1.26
CA ARG A 351 23.28 20.93 0.09
C ARG A 351 24.30 21.37 1.14
N GLN A 352 25.56 20.98 1.02
CA GLN A 352 26.63 21.53 1.86
C GLN A 352 26.76 23.04 1.66
N ASP A 353 26.59 23.53 0.42
CA ASP A 353 26.64 24.96 0.08
C ASP A 353 25.38 25.75 0.52
N ALA A 354 24.25 25.07 0.74
CA ALA A 354 22.97 25.66 1.14
C ALA A 354 22.75 25.71 2.66
N THR A 355 23.79 25.51 3.47
CA THR A 355 23.72 25.51 4.93
C THR A 355 23.45 26.92 5.49
N SER A 356 22.18 27.31 5.46
CA SER A 356 21.59 28.33 6.31
C SER A 356 20.09 28.11 6.24
N LEU A 357 19.51 27.50 7.27
CA LEU A 357 18.16 27.82 7.78
C LEU A 357 17.92 26.99 9.07
N LEU A 358 18.23 27.64 10.20
CA LEU A 358 17.92 27.33 11.61
C LEU A 358 18.75 26.24 12.33
N PRO A 359 19.25 26.52 13.56
CA PRO A 359 19.98 25.54 14.37
C PRO A 359 19.06 24.41 14.83
N LEU A 360 19.54 23.17 14.69
CA LEU A 360 18.84 21.99 15.17
C LEU A 360 18.92 21.89 16.70
N PRO A 361 17.87 21.39 17.38
CA PRO A 361 17.92 21.09 18.81
C PRO A 361 19.03 20.08 19.15
N ASP A 362 19.58 20.16 20.36
CA ASP A 362 20.60 19.22 20.84
C ASP A 362 20.11 17.76 20.74
N GLY A 363 20.92 16.91 20.08
CA GLY A 363 20.62 15.48 19.87
C GLY A 363 19.98 15.14 18.52
N ILE A 364 19.82 16.10 17.60
CA ILE A 364 19.37 15.86 16.22
C ILE A 364 20.53 16.15 15.26
N GLU A 365 20.91 15.14 14.47
CA GLU A 365 21.96 15.22 13.45
C GLU A 365 21.33 15.26 12.05
N ASP A 366 21.78 16.19 11.20
CA ASP A 366 21.30 16.29 9.82
C ASP A 366 22.09 15.34 8.91
N ILE A 367 21.55 14.15 8.67
CA ILE A 367 22.11 13.20 7.69
C ILE A 367 21.74 13.57 6.24
N GLY A 368 20.92 14.61 6.02
CA GLY A 368 20.51 15.06 4.70
C GLY A 368 21.64 15.63 3.84
N THR A 369 22.77 15.97 4.48
CA THR A 369 24.04 16.37 3.85
C THR A 369 25.02 15.21 3.66
N GLU A 370 24.70 14.02 4.15
CA GLU A 370 25.59 12.85 4.17
C GLU A 370 25.13 11.70 3.28
N VAL A 371 23.82 11.54 3.05
CA VAL A 371 23.26 10.45 2.23
C VAL A 371 22.11 10.93 1.33
N VAL A 372 22.10 10.51 0.06
CA VAL A 372 20.99 10.70 -0.89
C VAL A 372 20.62 9.38 -1.55
N PHE A 373 19.31 9.10 -1.65
CA PHE A 373 18.79 7.98 -2.44
C PHE A 373 18.36 8.46 -3.82
N ILE A 374 18.98 7.90 -4.86
CA ILE A 374 18.71 8.18 -6.27
C ILE A 374 17.89 7.04 -6.87
N MET A 375 16.71 7.36 -7.38
CA MET A 375 15.96 6.45 -8.24
C MET A 375 16.46 6.64 -9.67
N TYR A 376 17.16 5.64 -10.21
CA TYR A 376 17.75 5.66 -11.55
C TYR A 376 17.10 4.61 -12.43
N GLU A 377 16.63 5.00 -13.60
CA GLU A 377 16.00 4.09 -14.56
C GLU A 377 16.99 3.71 -15.66
N GLU A 378 17.21 2.40 -15.83
CA GLU A 378 18.01 1.87 -16.93
C GLU A 378 17.24 0.75 -17.64
N GLY A 379 16.97 0.94 -18.92
CA GLY A 379 16.03 0.10 -19.65
C GLY A 379 14.61 0.26 -19.09
N ASN A 380 13.99 -0.84 -18.66
CA ASN A 380 12.64 -0.86 -18.07
C ASN A 380 12.68 -1.21 -16.56
N THR A 381 13.79 -0.91 -15.90
CA THR A 381 14.06 -1.26 -14.49
C THR A 381 14.49 -0.02 -13.73
N THR A 382 13.81 0.27 -12.61
CA THR A 382 14.19 1.34 -11.70
C THR A 382 15.06 0.79 -10.57
N TYR A 383 16.21 1.40 -10.36
CA TYR A 383 17.17 1.06 -9.32
C TYR A 383 17.18 2.15 -8.25
N SER A 384 17.17 1.75 -6.97
CA SER A 384 17.39 2.67 -5.85
C SER A 384 18.86 2.61 -5.46
N ILE A 385 19.56 3.74 -5.57
CA ILE A 385 21.01 3.85 -5.37
C ILE A 385 21.26 4.79 -4.20
N MET A 386 21.91 4.28 -3.16
CA MET A 386 22.34 5.09 -2.03
C MET A 386 23.70 5.72 -2.38
N VAL A 387 23.79 7.04 -2.27
CA VAL A 387 25.03 7.81 -2.49
C VAL A 387 25.36 8.52 -1.18
N THR A 388 26.56 8.26 -0.65
CA THR A 388 27.05 8.82 0.61
C THR A 388 28.13 9.87 0.34
N SER A 389 28.31 10.83 1.25
CA SER A 389 29.36 11.86 1.16
C SER A 389 30.76 11.28 1.38
N ASP A 390 30.86 10.15 2.10
CA ASP A 390 32.11 9.41 2.30
C ASP A 390 32.18 8.18 1.40
N PRO A 391 33.33 7.91 0.75
CA PRO A 391 33.56 6.66 0.04
C PRO A 391 33.85 5.57 1.08
N VAL A 392 32.91 4.64 1.28
CA VAL A 392 33.19 3.41 2.02
C VAL A 392 33.10 2.23 1.06
N ASP A 393 34.20 1.47 1.01
CA ASP A 393 34.46 0.25 0.21
C ASP A 393 33.37 -0.83 0.30
#